data_AF-W0DQ60-F1
#
_entry.id   AF-W0DQ60-F1
#
_cell.length_a   1.000
_cell.length_b   1.000
_cell.length_c   1.000
_cell.angle_alpha   90.00
_cell.angle_beta   90.00
_cell.angle_gamma   90.00
#
_symmetry.space_group_name_H-M   'P 1'
#
loop_
_entity.id
_entity.type
_entity.pdbx_description
1 polymer ?
#
loop_
_entity_poly.entity_id
_entity_poly.type
_entity_poly.pdbx_seq_one_letter_code
_entity_poly.pdbx_strand_id
1 'polypeptide(L)'
;MTEMTQNMLEKARERVARAKSELDAAVAAGEGTSSIRATLDLAIEEMDRLEDQVAVEARESAAAAQDAVRADAEAMAAEASAEIRAIVDRVLTISKPEVDVPAERAVDLLLAQQKAQAEDSAIRAHRHKVGELRDRLERLQSERTAIGQRRAAGDERPDDAARVHLLATDAEALEDLIARVEAEAPVRDELVTKALREWERGWNNAVKEARIHALALTCQRLELALMAAATAHRDAGGIRRMDPRLAAWVR
;
A
#
# COMPACT_ATOMS: atom_id res chain seq x y z
N MET A 1 9.42 11.61 -4.68
CA MET A 1 9.45 12.80 -5.56
C MET A 1 9.11 14.01 -4.71
N THR A 2 10.04 14.93 -4.53
CA THR A 2 9.81 16.13 -3.72
C THR A 2 9.02 17.17 -4.52
N GLU A 3 8.03 17.78 -3.88
CA GLU A 3 7.18 18.86 -4.43
C GLU A 3 8.03 20.00 -5.03
N MET A 4 9.22 20.22 -4.47
CA MET A 4 10.23 21.15 -4.97
C MET A 4 10.77 20.79 -6.37
N THR A 5 10.99 19.51 -6.67
CA THR A 5 11.54 19.05 -7.95
C THR A 5 10.50 19.15 -9.07
N GLN A 6 9.23 18.85 -8.78
CA GLN A 6 8.13 19.09 -9.71
C GLN A 6 7.96 20.58 -10.03
N ASN A 7 8.01 21.44 -9.01
CA ASN A 7 7.92 22.89 -9.16
C ASN A 7 9.07 23.45 -10.02
N MET A 8 10.29 22.92 -9.88
CA MET A 8 11.44 23.29 -10.71
C MET A 8 11.26 22.89 -12.18
N LEU A 9 10.69 21.71 -12.43
CA LEU A 9 10.45 21.19 -13.78
C LEU A 9 9.32 21.95 -14.49
N GLU A 10 8.25 22.31 -13.78
CA GLU A 10 7.21 23.21 -14.29
C GLU A 10 7.78 24.59 -14.66
N LYS A 11 8.60 25.19 -13.79
CA LYS A 11 9.28 26.45 -14.08
C LYS A 11 10.25 26.37 -15.26
N ALA A 12 10.89 25.22 -15.48
CA ALA A 12 11.76 25.02 -16.63
C ALA A 12 10.94 24.93 -17.93
N ARG A 13 9.81 24.21 -17.92
CA ARG A 13 8.86 24.16 -19.05
C ARG A 13 8.30 25.53 -19.40
N GLU A 14 7.93 26.33 -18.40
CA GLU A 14 7.49 27.71 -18.59
C GLU A 14 8.59 28.59 -19.21
N ARG A 15 9.85 28.41 -18.80
CA ARG A 15 10.99 29.12 -19.38
C ARG A 15 11.22 28.75 -20.85
N VAL A 16 11.15 27.47 -21.20
CA VAL A 16 11.22 27.01 -22.60
C VAL A 16 10.06 27.56 -23.42
N ALA A 17 8.83 27.52 -22.90
CA ALA A 17 7.65 28.05 -23.59
C ALA A 17 7.78 29.57 -23.84
N ARG A 18 8.28 30.31 -22.85
CA ARG A 18 8.53 31.75 -22.98
C ARG A 18 9.61 32.05 -24.02
N ALA A 19 10.75 31.35 -23.97
CA ALA A 19 11.83 31.53 -24.95
C ALA A 19 11.41 31.18 -26.39
N LYS A 20 10.56 30.17 -26.58
CA LYS A 20 9.95 29.85 -27.88
C LYS A 20 9.03 30.97 -28.37
N SER A 21 8.15 31.47 -27.50
CA SER A 21 7.26 32.58 -27.84
C SER A 21 8.02 33.86 -28.19
N GLU A 22 9.13 34.15 -27.49
CA GLU A 22 9.99 35.29 -27.78
C GLU A 22 10.73 35.12 -29.12
N LEU A 23 11.17 33.90 -29.43
CA LEU A 23 11.79 33.58 -30.73
C LEU A 23 10.78 33.78 -31.87
N ASP A 24 9.57 33.26 -31.73
CA ASP A 24 8.52 33.38 -32.74
C ASP A 24 8.16 34.85 -33.01
N ALA A 25 8.10 35.67 -31.96
CA ALA A 25 7.86 37.11 -32.08
C ALA A 25 9.01 37.85 -32.80
N ALA A 26 10.26 37.55 -32.44
CA ALA A 26 11.44 38.17 -33.07
C ALA A 26 11.59 37.76 -34.55
N VAL A 27 11.25 36.51 -34.89
CA VAL A 27 11.21 36.02 -36.28
C VAL A 27 10.14 36.77 -37.07
N ALA A 28 8.95 36.96 -36.52
CA ALA A 28 7.86 37.69 -37.17
C ALA A 28 8.17 39.18 -37.39
N ALA A 29 8.94 39.79 -36.49
CA ALA A 29 9.36 41.19 -36.58
C ALA A 29 10.60 41.41 -37.48
N GLY A 30 11.30 40.34 -37.89
CA GLY A 30 12.53 40.43 -38.68
C GLY A 30 13.77 40.88 -37.87
N GLU A 31 13.75 40.68 -36.56
CA GLU A 31 14.83 41.06 -35.64
C GLU A 31 15.96 40.00 -35.61
N GLY A 32 17.10 40.37 -35.02
CA GLY A 32 18.22 39.44 -34.82
C GLY A 32 17.92 38.37 -33.77
N THR A 33 17.85 37.10 -34.18
CA THR A 33 17.39 35.98 -33.32
C THR A 33 18.50 35.22 -32.58
N SER A 34 19.78 35.58 -32.75
CA SER A 34 20.91 34.79 -32.25
C SER A 34 20.94 34.62 -30.72
N SER A 35 20.68 35.69 -29.97
CA SER A 35 20.66 35.66 -28.50
C SER A 35 19.46 34.88 -27.97
N ILE A 36 18.30 35.00 -28.60
CA ILE A 36 17.08 34.31 -28.19
C ILE A 36 17.22 32.80 -28.43
N ARG A 37 17.86 32.39 -29.53
CA ARG A 37 18.19 30.98 -29.80
C ARG A 37 19.14 30.41 -28.75
N ALA A 38 20.20 31.14 -28.40
CA ALA A 38 21.11 30.71 -27.33
C ALA A 38 20.41 30.57 -25.97
N THR A 39 19.48 31.48 -25.64
CA THR A 39 18.66 31.37 -24.43
C THR A 39 17.70 30.17 -24.48
N LEU A 40 17.11 29.90 -25.64
CA LEU A 40 16.25 28.73 -25.84
C LEU A 40 17.05 27.42 -25.69
N ASP A 41 18.23 27.34 -26.28
CA ASP A 41 19.11 26.17 -26.19
C ASP A 41 19.48 25.89 -24.72
N LEU A 42 19.88 26.92 -23.95
CA LEU A 42 20.16 26.79 -22.52
C LEU A 42 18.94 26.36 -21.70
N ALA A 43 17.75 26.88 -22.02
CA ALA A 43 16.51 26.50 -21.33
C ALA A 43 16.11 25.06 -21.63
N ILE A 44 16.36 24.57 -22.85
CA ILE A 44 16.14 23.17 -23.24
C ILE A 44 17.14 22.26 -22.50
N GLU A 45 18.43 22.61 -22.48
CA GLU A 45 19.45 21.83 -21.75
C GLU A 45 19.15 21.73 -20.24
N GLU A 46 18.67 22.82 -19.62
CA GLU A 46 18.25 22.81 -18.21
C GLU A 46 17.02 21.90 -17.99
N MET A 47 16.02 21.96 -18.88
CA MET A 47 14.84 21.11 -18.82
C MET A 47 15.20 19.64 -18.97
N ASP A 48 16.02 19.28 -19.96
CA ASP A 48 16.45 17.91 -20.22
C ASP A 48 17.22 17.35 -19.01
N ARG A 49 18.10 18.16 -18.41
CA ARG A 49 18.83 17.79 -17.19
C ARG A 49 17.90 17.52 -16.00
N LEU A 50 16.88 18.36 -15.81
CA LEU A 50 15.90 18.17 -14.74
C LEU A 50 15.02 16.94 -15.00
N GLU A 51 14.64 16.67 -16.24
CA GLU A 51 13.89 15.46 -16.62
C GLU A 51 14.72 14.19 -16.37
N ASP A 52 16.00 14.19 -16.73
CA ASP A 52 16.92 13.10 -16.44
C ASP A 52 17.10 12.88 -14.93
N GLN A 53 17.27 13.96 -14.15
CA GLN A 53 17.39 13.87 -12.70
C GLN A 53 16.12 13.28 -12.07
N VAL A 54 14.94 13.73 -12.49
CA VAL A 54 13.65 13.18 -12.03
C VAL A 54 13.52 11.70 -12.40
N ALA A 55 13.97 11.31 -13.59
CA ALA A 55 13.94 9.92 -14.02
C ALA A 55 14.86 9.04 -13.16
N VAL A 56 16.05 9.53 -12.78
CA VAL A 56 16.99 8.84 -11.88
C VAL A 56 16.38 8.72 -10.48
N GLU A 57 15.91 9.82 -9.89
CA GLU A 57 15.29 9.82 -8.56
C GLU A 57 14.06 8.89 -8.50
N ALA A 58 13.25 8.84 -9.57
CA ALA A 58 12.11 7.93 -9.66
C ALA A 58 12.55 6.46 -9.68
N ARG A 59 13.63 6.12 -10.40
CA ARG A 59 14.17 4.76 -10.43
C ARG A 59 14.76 4.36 -9.07
N GLU A 60 15.52 5.25 -8.44
CA GLU A 60 16.10 5.01 -7.12
C GLU A 60 15.01 4.83 -6.05
N SER A 61 13.99 5.70 -6.07
CA SER A 61 12.84 5.58 -5.16
C SER A 61 12.05 4.29 -5.39
N ALA A 62 11.89 3.85 -6.65
CA ALA A 62 11.21 2.60 -6.96
C ALA A 62 12.02 1.37 -6.48
N ALA A 63 13.34 1.39 -6.65
CA ALA A 63 14.22 0.34 -6.16
C ALA A 63 14.19 0.26 -4.62
N ALA A 64 14.32 1.40 -3.95
CA ALA A 64 14.26 1.47 -2.48
C ALA A 64 12.90 0.95 -1.93
N ALA A 65 11.80 1.25 -2.62
CA ALA A 65 10.49 0.73 -2.24
C ALA A 65 10.40 -0.80 -2.40
N GLN A 66 10.98 -1.36 -3.46
CA GLN A 66 11.03 -2.82 -3.66
C GLN A 66 11.88 -3.51 -2.60
N ASP A 67 13.04 -2.94 -2.26
CA ASP A 67 13.92 -3.48 -1.23
C ASP A 67 13.26 -3.44 0.15
N ALA A 68 12.50 -2.38 0.46
CA ALA A 68 11.72 -2.29 1.69
C ALA A 68 10.65 -3.40 1.78
N VAL A 69 9.89 -3.64 0.70
CA VAL A 69 8.90 -4.73 0.66
C VAL A 69 9.56 -6.10 0.82
N ARG A 70 10.74 -6.30 0.22
CA ARG A 70 11.48 -7.55 0.38
C ARG A 70 11.95 -7.75 1.83
N ALA A 71 12.48 -6.71 2.46
CA ALA A 71 12.89 -6.77 3.86
C ALA A 71 11.71 -7.09 4.80
N ASP A 72 10.54 -6.48 4.57
CA ASP A 72 9.32 -6.77 5.32
C ASP A 72 8.84 -8.21 5.09
N ALA A 73 8.93 -8.71 3.85
CA ALA A 73 8.59 -10.08 3.51
C ALA A 73 9.51 -11.10 4.17
N GLU A 74 10.81 -10.83 4.21
CA GLU A 74 11.81 -11.65 4.92
C GLU A 74 11.53 -11.68 6.42
N ALA A 75 11.18 -10.53 7.02
CA ALA A 75 10.79 -10.47 8.43
C ALA A 75 9.53 -11.29 8.72
N MET A 76 8.50 -11.19 7.86
CA MET A 76 7.27 -11.96 7.96
C MET A 76 7.51 -13.48 7.83
N ALA A 77 8.38 -13.88 6.90
CA ALA A 77 8.81 -15.27 6.73
C ALA A 77 9.61 -15.79 7.92
N ALA A 78 10.52 -14.98 8.47
CA ALA A 78 11.29 -15.32 9.65
C ALA A 78 10.39 -15.50 10.89
N GLU A 79 9.38 -14.63 11.06
CA GLU A 79 8.39 -14.73 12.13
C GLU A 79 7.58 -16.02 12.01
N ALA A 80 7.01 -16.31 10.83
CA ALA A 80 6.27 -17.54 10.58
C ALA A 80 7.13 -18.80 10.81
N SER A 81 8.39 -18.76 10.38
CA SER A 81 9.36 -19.85 10.61
C SER A 81 9.66 -20.04 12.10
N ALA A 82 9.79 -18.94 12.86
CA ALA A 82 10.01 -18.98 14.30
C ALA A 82 8.81 -19.56 15.04
N GLU A 83 7.58 -19.22 14.65
CA GLU A 83 6.36 -19.79 15.21
C GLU A 83 6.28 -21.31 14.99
N ILE A 84 6.53 -21.77 13.76
CA ILE A 84 6.55 -23.20 13.44
C ILE A 84 7.64 -23.91 14.25
N ARG A 85 8.84 -23.32 14.34
CA ARG A 85 9.94 -23.87 15.15
C ARG A 85 9.56 -23.97 16.63
N ALA A 86 8.88 -22.97 17.18
CA ALA A 86 8.40 -23.00 18.56
C ALA A 86 7.37 -24.12 18.81
N ILE A 87 6.60 -24.52 17.80
CA ILE A 87 5.69 -25.67 17.89
C ILE A 87 6.49 -26.98 17.89
N VAL A 88 7.45 -27.12 16.98
CA VAL A 88 8.32 -28.31 16.90
C VAL A 88 9.14 -28.48 18.19
N ASP A 89 9.62 -27.38 18.75
CA ASP A 89 10.41 -27.34 19.98
C ASP A 89 9.67 -27.87 21.22
N ARG A 90 8.33 -27.78 21.23
CA ARG A 90 7.53 -28.37 22.32
C ARG A 90 7.48 -29.90 22.25
N VAL A 91 7.73 -30.47 21.07
CA VAL A 91 7.58 -31.91 20.80
C VAL A 91 8.92 -32.64 20.88
N LEU A 92 10.03 -31.98 20.55
CA LEU A 92 11.35 -32.60 20.43
C LEU A 92 12.39 -32.10 21.43
N THR A 93 13.08 -33.04 22.06
CA THR A 93 14.35 -32.81 22.79
C THR A 93 15.60 -33.23 21.98
N ILE A 94 15.42 -33.72 20.75
CA ILE A 94 16.49 -34.16 19.82
C ILE A 94 16.77 -33.11 18.73
N SER A 95 17.73 -33.41 17.83
CA SER A 95 18.13 -32.53 16.72
C SER A 95 16.93 -32.04 15.89
N LYS A 96 16.82 -30.71 15.75
CA LYS A 96 15.67 -30.00 15.20
C LYS A 96 15.73 -29.90 13.68
N PRO A 97 14.61 -30.09 12.96
CA PRO A 97 14.58 -29.84 11.53
C PRO A 97 14.78 -28.34 11.26
N GLU A 98 15.42 -28.04 10.13
CA GLU A 98 15.43 -26.68 9.61
C GLU A 98 14.02 -26.34 9.13
N VAL A 99 13.56 -25.15 9.50
CA VAL A 99 12.23 -24.64 9.15
C VAL A 99 12.45 -23.34 8.42
N ASP A 100 12.02 -23.31 7.18
CA ASP A 100 12.10 -22.15 6.29
C ASP A 100 10.76 -21.96 5.59
N VAL A 101 10.28 -20.72 5.56
CA VAL A 101 9.05 -20.29 4.89
C VAL A 101 9.47 -19.35 3.77
N PRO A 102 9.07 -19.61 2.51
CA PRO A 102 9.55 -18.82 1.37
C PRO A 102 9.04 -17.37 1.42
N ALA A 103 9.97 -16.41 1.50
CA ALA A 103 9.67 -14.98 1.59
C ALA A 103 9.03 -14.42 0.31
N GLU A 104 9.24 -15.04 -0.85
CA GLU A 104 8.68 -14.60 -2.13
C GLU A 104 7.13 -14.54 -2.08
N ARG A 105 6.51 -15.46 -1.34
CA ARG A 105 5.05 -15.48 -1.16
C ARG A 105 4.55 -14.35 -0.26
N ALA A 106 5.38 -13.89 0.67
CA ALA A 106 5.06 -12.71 1.48
C ALA A 106 5.21 -11.42 0.66
N VAL A 107 6.17 -11.33 -0.27
CA VAL A 107 6.32 -10.16 -1.16
C VAL A 107 5.04 -9.90 -1.94
N ASP A 108 4.51 -10.92 -2.63
CA ASP A 108 3.29 -10.77 -3.44
C ASP A 108 2.08 -10.35 -2.59
N LEU A 109 1.96 -10.91 -1.38
CA LEU A 109 0.93 -10.56 -0.42
C LEU A 109 1.05 -9.10 0.03
N LEU A 110 2.24 -8.65 0.43
CA LEU A 110 2.48 -7.29 0.89
C LEU A 110 2.20 -6.26 -0.22
N LEU A 111 2.62 -6.54 -1.45
CA LEU A 111 2.30 -5.67 -2.61
C LEU A 111 0.79 -5.60 -2.87
N ALA A 112 0.07 -6.73 -2.74
CA ALA A 112 -1.38 -6.75 -2.89
C ALA A 112 -2.09 -5.98 -1.75
N GLN A 113 -1.59 -6.09 -0.52
CA GLN A 113 -2.09 -5.35 0.63
C GLN A 113 -1.87 -3.84 0.48
N GLN A 114 -0.69 -3.41 0.03
CA GLN A 114 -0.40 -2.00 -0.24
C GLN A 114 -1.34 -1.42 -1.29
N LYS A 115 -1.60 -2.15 -2.38
CA LYS A 115 -2.56 -1.73 -3.42
C LYS A 115 -3.98 -1.61 -2.87
N ALA A 116 -4.46 -2.63 -2.14
CA ALA A 116 -5.79 -2.60 -1.54
C ALA A 116 -5.94 -1.47 -0.51
N GLN A 117 -4.90 -1.22 0.30
CA GLN A 117 -4.88 -0.13 1.27
C GLN A 117 -4.89 1.24 0.58
N ALA A 118 -4.18 1.39 -0.54
CA ALA A 118 -4.21 2.62 -1.33
C ALA A 118 -5.62 2.90 -1.86
N GLU A 119 -6.31 1.92 -2.44
CA GLU A 119 -7.71 2.06 -2.88
C GLU A 119 -8.64 2.42 -1.71
N ASP A 120 -8.48 1.76 -0.57
CA ASP A 120 -9.30 2.02 0.62
C ASP A 120 -9.04 3.41 1.20
N SER A 121 -7.80 3.90 1.11
CA SER A 121 -7.48 5.28 1.49
C SER A 121 -8.13 6.29 0.53
N ALA A 122 -8.12 6.02 -0.78
CA ALA A 122 -8.74 6.89 -1.78
C ALA A 122 -10.26 6.95 -1.62
N ILE A 123 -10.91 5.81 -1.38
CA ILE A 123 -12.35 5.73 -1.11
C ILE A 123 -12.71 6.46 0.18
N ARG A 124 -11.92 6.31 1.26
CA ARG A 124 -12.16 7.02 2.52
C ARG A 124 -11.96 8.53 2.36
N ALA A 125 -10.92 8.96 1.67
CA ALA A 125 -10.67 10.38 1.38
C ALA A 125 -11.81 10.99 0.55
N HIS A 126 -12.30 10.27 -0.46
CA HIS A 126 -13.45 10.69 -1.25
C HIS A 126 -14.71 10.83 -0.40
N ARG A 127 -15.05 9.82 0.41
CA ARG A 127 -16.20 9.87 1.33
C ARG A 127 -16.10 11.01 2.33
N HIS A 128 -14.90 11.26 2.85
CA HIS A 128 -14.66 12.37 3.76
C HIS A 128 -14.92 13.71 3.07
N LYS A 129 -14.36 13.92 1.86
CA LYS A 129 -14.60 15.12 1.05
C LYS A 129 -16.08 15.34 0.77
N VAL A 130 -16.82 14.30 0.39
CA VAL A 130 -18.29 14.38 0.20
C VAL A 130 -18.99 14.75 1.51
N GLY A 131 -18.57 14.18 2.64
CA GLY A 131 -19.07 14.53 3.97
C GLY A 131 -18.85 16.01 4.30
N GLU A 132 -17.64 16.53 4.13
CA GLU A 132 -17.33 17.95 4.37
C GLU A 132 -18.17 18.90 3.52
N LEU A 133 -18.40 18.55 2.25
CA LEU A 133 -19.26 19.34 1.36
C LEU A 133 -20.72 19.31 1.83
N ARG A 134 -21.24 18.16 2.26
CA ARG A 134 -22.60 18.03 2.81
C ARG A 134 -22.76 18.80 4.12
N ASP A 135 -21.79 18.73 5.02
CA ASP A 135 -21.78 19.50 6.28
C ASP A 135 -21.72 21.02 6.00
N ARG A 136 -21.04 21.42 4.92
CA ARG A 136 -21.05 22.82 4.46
C ARG A 136 -22.42 23.23 3.92
N LEU A 137 -23.08 22.36 3.16
CA LEU A 137 -24.42 22.61 2.61
C LEU A 137 -25.45 22.77 3.74
N GLU A 138 -25.43 21.88 4.73
CA GLU A 138 -26.33 21.95 5.90
C GLU A 138 -26.13 23.27 6.69
N ARG A 139 -24.88 23.74 6.83
CA ARG A 139 -24.58 25.04 7.45
C ARG A 139 -25.17 26.21 6.65
N LEU A 140 -25.09 26.20 5.33
CA LEU A 140 -25.70 27.25 4.49
C LEU A 140 -27.23 27.22 4.58
N GLN A 141 -27.83 26.03 4.55
CA GLN A 141 -29.28 25.85 4.64
C GLN A 141 -29.85 26.25 6.02
N SER A 142 -29.13 25.92 7.10
CA SER A 142 -29.48 26.34 8.46
C SER A 142 -29.34 27.85 8.64
N GLU A 143 -28.29 28.48 8.09
CA GLU A 143 -28.13 29.94 8.13
C GLU A 143 -29.27 30.65 7.38
N ARG A 144 -29.64 30.15 6.20
CA ARG A 144 -30.78 30.65 5.44
C ARG A 144 -32.09 30.52 6.24
N THR A 145 -32.30 29.38 6.89
CA THR A 145 -33.48 29.12 7.73
C THR A 145 -33.53 30.06 8.93
N ALA A 146 -32.39 30.32 9.58
CA ALA A 146 -32.30 31.24 10.72
C ALA A 146 -32.65 32.68 10.33
N ILE A 147 -32.21 33.14 9.15
CA ILE A 147 -32.61 34.46 8.61
C ILE A 147 -34.12 34.48 8.36
N GLY A 148 -34.68 33.43 7.75
CA GLY A 148 -36.12 33.31 7.51
C GLY A 148 -36.96 33.36 8.80
N GLN A 149 -36.55 32.63 9.83
CA GLN A 149 -37.21 32.63 11.14
C GLN A 149 -37.13 34.00 11.83
N ARG A 150 -35.96 34.65 11.78
CA ARG A 150 -35.76 35.99 12.35
C ARG A 150 -36.66 37.03 11.69
N ARG A 151 -36.76 37.01 10.36
CA ARG A 151 -37.69 37.87 9.59
C ARG A 151 -39.15 37.60 9.95
N ALA A 152 -39.55 36.34 10.09
CA ALA A 152 -40.90 35.98 10.51
C ALA A 152 -41.24 36.45 11.93
N ALA A 153 -40.23 36.58 12.80
CA ALA A 153 -40.36 37.14 14.14
C ALA A 153 -40.34 38.69 14.18
N GLY A 154 -40.18 39.36 13.02
CA GLY A 154 -40.21 40.82 12.90
C GLY A 154 -38.86 41.53 13.03
N ASP A 155 -37.74 40.80 13.15
CA ASP A 155 -36.37 41.36 13.19
C ASP A 155 -35.74 41.30 11.77
N GLU A 156 -36.27 42.13 10.88
CA GLU A 156 -35.80 42.24 9.49
C GLU A 156 -34.66 43.25 9.37
N ARG A 157 -33.55 42.83 8.74
CA ARG A 157 -32.40 43.69 8.45
C ARG A 157 -32.37 44.08 6.97
N PRO A 158 -31.79 45.25 6.63
CA PRO A 158 -31.77 45.74 5.24
C PRO A 158 -31.10 44.77 4.25
N ASP A 159 -30.11 44.01 4.73
CA ASP A 159 -29.24 43.17 3.91
C ASP A 159 -29.77 41.73 3.75
N ASP A 160 -30.87 41.38 4.44
CA ASP A 160 -31.32 39.99 4.57
C ASP A 160 -31.75 39.37 3.24
N ALA A 161 -32.38 40.15 2.37
CA ALA A 161 -32.79 39.68 1.04
C ALA A 161 -31.56 39.31 0.17
N ALA A 162 -30.53 40.16 0.18
CA ALA A 162 -29.29 39.92 -0.56
C ALA A 162 -28.53 38.69 0.01
N ARG A 163 -28.49 38.56 1.35
CA ARG A 163 -27.83 37.44 2.01
C ARG A 163 -28.55 36.12 1.78
N VAL A 164 -29.88 36.08 1.82
CA VAL A 164 -30.66 34.88 1.51
C VAL A 164 -30.46 34.46 0.06
N HIS A 165 -30.41 35.41 -0.88
CA HIS A 165 -30.16 35.09 -2.28
C HIS A 165 -28.77 34.48 -2.48
N LEU A 166 -27.73 35.08 -1.88
CA LEU A 166 -26.36 34.56 -1.95
C LEU A 166 -26.26 33.14 -1.37
N LEU A 167 -26.83 32.91 -0.18
CA LEU A 167 -26.84 31.58 0.46
C LEU A 167 -27.58 30.52 -0.39
N ALA A 168 -28.61 30.91 -1.14
CA ALA A 168 -29.32 30.01 -2.04
C ALA A 168 -28.46 29.64 -3.26
N THR A 169 -27.80 30.62 -3.88
CA THR A 169 -26.90 30.37 -5.02
C THR A 169 -25.68 29.54 -4.61
N ASP A 170 -25.10 29.80 -3.43
CA ASP A 170 -24.00 29.00 -2.89
C ASP A 170 -24.45 27.56 -2.58
N ALA A 171 -25.69 27.37 -2.08
CA ALA A 171 -26.24 26.05 -1.83
C ALA A 171 -26.44 25.26 -3.14
N GLU A 172 -27.03 25.88 -4.17
CA GLU A 172 -27.21 25.26 -5.50
C GLU A 172 -25.86 24.87 -6.13
N ALA A 173 -24.88 25.78 -6.10
CA ALA A 173 -23.54 25.50 -6.61
C ALA A 173 -22.83 24.36 -5.86
N LEU A 174 -23.07 24.25 -4.55
CA LEU A 174 -22.52 23.20 -3.70
C LEU A 174 -23.21 21.86 -3.93
N GLU A 175 -24.53 21.84 -4.17
CA GLU A 175 -25.27 20.65 -4.59
C GLU A 175 -24.75 20.10 -5.92
N ASP A 176 -24.53 20.97 -6.91
CA ASP A 176 -23.92 20.60 -8.20
C ASP A 176 -22.48 20.09 -8.04
N LEU A 177 -21.70 20.67 -7.12
CA LEU A 177 -20.36 20.20 -6.82
C LEU A 177 -20.39 18.82 -6.14
N ILE A 178 -21.28 18.60 -5.19
CA ILE A 178 -21.46 17.29 -4.54
C ILE A 178 -21.84 16.24 -5.57
N ALA A 179 -22.81 16.52 -6.45
CA ALA A 179 -23.23 15.59 -7.49
C ALA A 179 -22.08 15.22 -8.45
N ARG A 180 -21.24 16.19 -8.85
CA ARG A 180 -20.05 15.93 -9.68
C ARG A 180 -19.01 15.09 -8.95
N VAL A 181 -18.71 15.43 -7.69
CA VAL A 181 -17.74 14.67 -6.89
C VAL A 181 -18.24 13.23 -6.65
N GLU A 182 -19.54 13.04 -6.38
CA GLU A 182 -20.13 11.72 -6.21
C GLU A 182 -20.14 10.90 -7.49
N ALA A 183 -20.32 11.52 -8.66
CA ALA A 183 -20.20 10.84 -9.95
C ALA A 183 -18.78 10.31 -10.21
N GLU A 184 -17.76 10.96 -9.65
CA GLU A 184 -16.34 10.57 -9.72
C GLU A 184 -15.92 9.65 -8.56
N ALA A 185 -16.87 8.99 -7.88
CA ALA A 185 -16.56 8.11 -6.77
C ALA A 185 -15.57 6.99 -7.18
N PRO A 186 -14.43 6.85 -6.48
CA PRO A 186 -13.51 5.75 -6.73
C PRO A 186 -14.21 4.44 -6.38
N VAL A 187 -14.18 3.49 -7.32
CA VAL A 187 -14.71 2.14 -7.14
C VAL A 187 -13.54 1.23 -6.85
N ARG A 188 -13.70 0.33 -5.86
CA ARG A 188 -12.70 -0.68 -5.55
C ARG A 188 -12.55 -1.62 -6.75
N ASP A 189 -11.31 -1.87 -7.18
CA ASP A 189 -11.08 -2.79 -8.28
C ASP A 189 -11.31 -4.23 -7.80
N GLU A 190 -12.23 -4.93 -8.46
CA GLU A 190 -12.48 -6.34 -8.20
C GLU A 190 -11.24 -7.20 -8.41
N LEU A 191 -10.38 -6.83 -9.37
CA LEU A 191 -9.13 -7.54 -9.66
C LEU A 191 -8.16 -7.42 -8.48
N VAL A 192 -8.04 -6.23 -7.88
CA VAL A 192 -7.22 -6.02 -6.68
C VAL A 192 -7.74 -6.84 -5.51
N THR A 193 -9.07 -6.88 -5.31
CA THR A 193 -9.69 -7.68 -4.26
C THR A 193 -9.49 -9.18 -4.49
N LYS A 194 -9.62 -9.66 -5.73
CA LYS A 194 -9.41 -11.07 -6.10
C LYS A 194 -7.93 -11.45 -5.92
N ALA A 195 -7.01 -10.61 -6.38
CA ALA A 195 -5.58 -10.80 -6.22
C ALA A 195 -5.18 -10.89 -4.74
N LEU A 196 -5.64 -9.96 -3.89
CA LEU A 196 -5.35 -10.00 -2.45
C LEU A 196 -5.76 -11.35 -1.83
N ARG A 197 -6.99 -11.81 -2.09
CA ARG A 197 -7.46 -13.12 -1.59
C ARG A 197 -6.68 -14.31 -2.13
N GLU A 198 -6.17 -14.21 -3.35
CA GLU A 198 -5.32 -15.24 -3.94
C GLU A 198 -3.96 -15.30 -3.25
N TRP A 199 -3.31 -14.16 -3.06
CA TRP A 199 -2.03 -14.06 -2.37
C TRP A 199 -2.12 -14.43 -0.89
N GLU A 200 -3.20 -14.04 -0.21
CA GLU A 200 -3.49 -14.50 1.16
C GLU A 200 -3.59 -16.02 1.24
N ARG A 201 -4.28 -16.65 0.27
CA ARG A 201 -4.34 -18.11 0.19
C ARG A 201 -2.97 -18.73 -0.10
N GLY A 202 -2.21 -18.14 -1.03
CA GLY A 202 -0.86 -18.58 -1.37
C GLY A 202 0.09 -18.56 -0.18
N TRP A 203 0.12 -17.45 0.56
CA TRP A 203 0.89 -17.30 1.79
C TRP A 203 0.47 -18.32 2.86
N ASN A 204 -0.82 -18.43 3.14
CA ASN A 204 -1.33 -19.38 4.12
C ASN A 204 -1.00 -20.82 3.77
N ASN A 205 -1.02 -21.17 2.48
CA ASN A 205 -0.63 -22.50 2.01
C ASN A 205 0.87 -22.73 2.18
N ALA A 206 1.72 -21.75 1.85
CA ALA A 206 3.17 -21.86 2.05
C ALA A 206 3.54 -22.09 3.52
N VAL A 207 2.94 -21.34 4.45
CA VAL A 207 3.14 -21.52 5.90
C VAL A 207 2.66 -22.92 6.35
N LYS A 208 1.50 -23.38 5.86
CA LYS A 208 0.97 -24.72 6.17
C LYS A 208 1.88 -25.82 5.64
N GLU A 209 2.36 -25.71 4.41
CA GLU A 209 3.27 -26.68 3.79
C GLU A 209 4.59 -26.76 4.56
N ALA A 210 5.20 -25.62 4.89
CA ALA A 210 6.41 -25.57 5.73
C ALA A 210 6.18 -26.24 7.09
N ARG A 211 5.02 -25.98 7.73
CA ARG A 211 4.65 -26.63 9.00
C ARG A 211 4.48 -28.13 8.87
N ILE A 212 3.76 -28.61 7.85
CA ILE A 212 3.54 -30.03 7.61
C ILE A 212 4.88 -30.73 7.37
N HIS A 213 5.74 -30.12 6.55
CA HIS A 213 7.07 -30.65 6.26
C HIS A 213 7.94 -30.74 7.53
N ALA A 214 7.97 -29.68 8.32
CA ALA A 214 8.70 -29.65 9.60
C ALA A 214 8.22 -30.74 10.58
N LEU A 215 6.91 -30.96 10.69
CA LEU A 215 6.33 -32.01 11.52
C LEU A 215 6.61 -33.41 10.97
N ALA A 216 6.56 -33.61 9.65
CA ALA A 216 6.89 -34.90 9.03
C ALA A 216 8.36 -35.29 9.28
N LEU A 217 9.28 -34.34 9.08
CA LEU A 217 10.70 -34.53 9.39
C LEU A 217 10.93 -34.81 10.88
N THR A 218 10.15 -34.15 11.74
CA THR A 218 10.16 -34.38 13.19
C THR A 218 9.77 -35.81 13.54
N CYS A 219 8.68 -36.33 12.97
CA CYS A 219 8.24 -37.72 13.16
C CYS A 219 9.31 -38.71 12.67
N GLN A 220 9.86 -38.51 11.48
CA GLN A 220 10.91 -39.37 10.93
C GLN A 220 12.15 -39.44 11.84
N ARG A 221 12.55 -38.30 12.43
CA ARG A 221 13.68 -38.25 13.37
C ARG A 221 13.38 -38.97 14.69
N LEU A 222 12.15 -38.87 15.20
CA LEU A 222 11.72 -39.62 16.38
C LEU A 222 11.73 -41.12 16.12
N GLU A 223 11.23 -41.57 14.97
CA GLU A 223 11.24 -42.98 14.58
C GLU A 223 12.68 -43.52 14.56
N LEU A 224 13.61 -42.81 13.92
CA LEU A 224 15.02 -43.20 13.89
C LEU A 224 15.65 -43.24 15.29
N ALA A 225 15.36 -42.25 16.14
CA ALA A 225 15.86 -42.22 17.51
C ALA A 225 15.31 -43.37 18.36
N LEU A 226 14.02 -43.69 18.23
CA LEU A 226 13.37 -44.82 18.90
C LEU A 226 13.96 -46.15 18.44
N MET A 227 14.17 -46.31 17.13
CA MET A 227 14.81 -47.51 16.58
C MET A 227 16.24 -47.66 17.13
N ALA A 228 17.04 -46.59 17.13
CA ALA A 228 18.40 -46.61 17.66
C ALA A 228 18.42 -46.96 19.17
N ALA A 229 17.51 -46.38 19.96
CA ALA A 229 17.37 -46.70 21.38
C ALA A 229 16.96 -48.16 21.61
N ALA A 230 16.03 -48.69 20.80
CA ALA A 230 15.60 -50.09 20.87
C ALA A 230 16.75 -51.06 20.52
N THR A 231 17.54 -50.76 19.48
CA THR A 231 18.73 -51.53 19.12
C THR A 231 19.78 -51.50 20.23
N ALA A 232 20.09 -50.32 20.78
CA ALA A 232 21.03 -50.19 21.89
C ALA A 232 20.60 -50.98 23.14
N HIS A 233 19.30 -50.95 23.48
CA HIS A 233 18.75 -51.72 24.61
C HIS A 233 18.86 -53.24 24.37
N ARG A 234 18.62 -53.70 23.14
CA ARG A 234 18.81 -55.10 22.75
C ARG A 234 20.28 -55.53 22.92
N ASP A 235 21.21 -54.72 22.40
CA ASP A 235 22.64 -55.03 22.39
C ASP A 235 23.27 -54.96 23.79
N ALA A 236 22.76 -54.08 24.66
CA ALA A 236 23.11 -54.04 26.08
C ALA A 236 22.58 -55.24 26.91
N GLY A 237 21.95 -56.23 26.25
CA GLY A 237 21.45 -57.44 26.89
C GLY A 237 20.09 -57.29 27.58
N GLY A 238 19.35 -56.20 27.34
CA GLY A 238 18.07 -55.93 27.96
C GLY A 238 16.97 -56.98 27.68
N ILE A 239 17.10 -57.73 26.58
CA ILE A 239 16.18 -58.86 26.29
C ILE A 239 16.39 -60.04 27.25
N ARG A 240 17.57 -60.20 27.87
CA ARG A 240 17.81 -61.27 28.87
C ARG A 240 17.23 -60.94 30.25
N ARG A 241 16.68 -59.73 30.45
CA ARG A 241 15.97 -59.31 31.67
C ARG A 241 14.55 -58.81 31.35
N MET A 242 13.92 -59.33 30.30
CA MET A 242 12.52 -59.01 30.01
C MET A 242 11.65 -59.70 31.07
N ASP A 243 10.78 -58.93 31.75
CA ASP A 243 9.81 -59.45 32.70
C ASP A 243 9.04 -60.60 32.02
N PRO A 244 8.97 -61.81 32.63
CA PRO A 244 8.29 -62.97 32.04
C PRO A 244 6.86 -62.67 31.57
N ARG A 245 6.21 -61.65 32.14
CA ARG A 245 4.86 -61.22 31.76
C ARG A 245 4.79 -60.52 30.40
N LEU A 246 5.84 -59.80 30.00
CA LEU A 246 5.92 -59.13 28.68
C LEU A 246 6.28 -60.11 27.56
N ALA A 247 6.95 -61.21 27.87
CA ALA A 247 7.29 -62.26 26.91
C ALA A 247 6.07 -63.03 26.36
N ALA A 248 4.93 -62.98 27.05
CA ALA A 248 3.68 -63.63 26.61
C ALA A 248 2.93 -62.84 25.52
N TRP A 249 3.23 -61.56 25.33
CA TRP A 249 2.54 -60.67 24.39
C TRP A 249 3.22 -60.57 23.01
N VAL A 250 4.43 -61.11 22.86
CA VAL A 250 5.26 -61.03 21.63
C VAL A 250 5.27 -62.36 20.87
N ARG A 251 4.36 -63.28 21.17
CA ARG A 251 4.07 -64.47 20.34
C ARG A 251 2.69 -64.33 19.72
#